data_AF-A0A7J3WWD7-F1
#
_entry.id   AF-A0A7J3WWD7-F1
#
_cell.length_a   1.000
_cell.length_b   1.000
_cell.length_c   1.000
_cell.angle_alpha   90.00
_cell.angle_beta   90.00
_cell.angle_gamma   90.00
#
_symmetry.space_group_name_H-M   'P 1'
#
loop_
_entity.id
_entity.type
_entity.pdbx_description
1 polymer ?
#
loop_
_entity_poly.entity_id
_entity_poly.type
_entity_poly.pdbx_seq_one_letter_code
_entity_poly.pdbx_strand_id
1 'polypeptide(L)'
;MSKVIEERKILREVFTLTRMIIFNLRAFLDTEDYKYFRRAYRLVEYSASKPRYSDNMHGFRDLFNNMKKMHEMLESRNWRLTEEEYSKLSEQVTYTIVRANLIATGVNFRLKRFKA
;
A
#
# COMPACT_ATOMS: atom_id res chain seq x y z
N MET A 1 -20.29 -20.67 8.54
CA MET A 1 -19.98 -19.79 7.39
C MET A 1 -19.01 -20.55 6.49
N SER A 2 -19.27 -20.70 5.18
CA SER A 2 -18.41 -21.54 4.33
C SER A 2 -17.02 -20.92 4.18
N LYS A 3 -15.97 -21.75 4.12
CA LYS A 3 -14.56 -21.33 3.95
C LYS A 3 -14.37 -20.40 2.73
N VAL A 4 -15.16 -20.63 1.68
CA VAL A 4 -15.20 -19.84 0.44
C VAL A 4 -15.74 -18.43 0.66
N ILE A 5 -16.79 -18.27 1.48
CA ILE A 5 -17.36 -16.95 1.80
C ILE A 5 -16.35 -16.11 2.58
N GLU A 6 -15.66 -16.72 3.54
CA GLU A 6 -14.63 -16.06 4.35
C GLU A 6 -13.41 -15.64 3.50
N GLU A 7 -12.91 -16.50 2.62
CA GLU A 7 -11.80 -16.14 1.72
C GLU A 7 -12.18 -15.00 0.78
N ARG A 8 -13.38 -15.04 0.19
CA ARG A 8 -13.89 -13.96 -0.66
C ARG A 8 -14.01 -12.64 0.08
N LYS A 9 -14.42 -12.67 1.35
CA LYS A 9 -14.48 -11.48 2.21
C LYS A 9 -13.09 -10.89 2.43
N ILE A 10 -12.11 -11.72 2.82
CA ILE A 10 -10.72 -11.30 3.01
C ILE A 10 -10.16 -10.67 1.74
N LEU A 11 -10.39 -11.27 0.57
CA LEU A 11 -9.90 -10.73 -0.70
C LEU A 11 -10.51 -9.37 -1.05
N ARG A 12 -11.78 -9.13 -0.71
CA ARG A 12 -12.41 -7.81 -0.89
C ARG A 12 -11.80 -6.76 0.03
N GLU A 13 -11.57 -7.11 1.29
CA GLU A 13 -10.93 -6.22 2.27
C GLU A 13 -9.52 -5.86 1.83
N VAL A 14 -8.73 -6.87 1.44
CA VAL A 14 -7.38 -6.70 0.89
C VAL A 14 -7.38 -5.80 -0.35
N PHE A 15 -8.29 -6.04 -1.30
CA PHE A 15 -8.41 -5.21 -2.51
C PHE A 15 -8.69 -3.75 -2.16
N THR A 16 -9.66 -3.52 -1.26
CA THR A 16 -10.00 -2.17 -0.79
C THR A 16 -8.82 -1.50 -0.11
N LEU A 17 -8.12 -2.20 0.80
CA LEU A 17 -6.92 -1.69 1.48
C LEU A 17 -5.84 -1.27 0.48
N THR A 18 -5.53 -2.13 -0.50
CA THR A 18 -4.52 -1.79 -1.52
C THR A 18 -4.94 -0.57 -2.35
N ARG A 19 -6.22 -0.43 -2.69
CA ARG A 19 -6.73 0.75 -3.40
C ARG A 19 -6.65 2.03 -2.54
N MET A 20 -6.90 1.93 -1.24
CA MET A 20 -6.73 3.06 -0.31
C MET A 20 -5.28 3.48 -0.16
N ILE A 21 -4.33 2.53 -0.14
CA ILE A 21 -2.89 2.82 -0.14
C ILE A 21 -2.53 3.63 -1.39
N ILE A 22 -2.92 3.14 -2.58
CA ILE A 22 -2.69 3.82 -3.86
C ILE A 22 -3.28 5.23 -3.86
N PHE A 23 -4.52 5.38 -3.41
CA PHE A 23 -5.21 6.67 -3.34
C PHE A 23 -4.44 7.68 -2.49
N ASN A 24 -4.00 7.28 -1.29
CA ASN A 24 -3.26 8.18 -0.41
C ASN A 24 -1.86 8.51 -0.95
N LEU A 25 -1.16 7.56 -1.59
CA LEU A 25 0.13 7.86 -2.20
C LEU A 25 0.01 8.83 -3.39
N ARG A 26 -1.06 8.72 -4.19
CA ARG A 26 -1.35 9.70 -5.25
C ARG A 26 -1.68 11.07 -4.68
N ALA A 27 -2.56 11.13 -3.69
CA ALA A 27 -2.90 12.39 -3.01
C ALA A 27 -1.66 13.06 -2.40
N PHE A 28 -0.70 12.27 -1.88
CA PHE A 28 0.58 12.82 -1.44
C PHE A 28 1.38 13.45 -2.59
N LEU A 29 1.50 12.80 -3.75
CA LEU A 29 2.20 13.37 -4.90
C LEU A 29 1.50 14.61 -5.46
N ASP A 30 0.17 14.64 -5.45
CA ASP A 30 -0.62 15.73 -6.01
C ASP A 30 -0.62 16.99 -5.12
N THR A 31 -0.52 16.82 -3.79
CA THR A 31 -0.69 17.93 -2.83
C THR A 31 0.54 18.19 -1.97
N GLU A 32 1.57 17.35 -2.05
CA GLU A 32 2.77 17.36 -1.19
C GLU A 32 2.47 17.27 0.32
N ASP A 33 1.25 16.85 0.69
CA ASP A 33 0.80 16.83 2.08
C ASP A 33 1.12 15.47 2.72
N TYR A 34 2.12 15.48 3.59
CA TYR A 34 2.59 14.30 4.33
C TYR A 34 1.51 13.58 5.16
N LYS A 35 0.35 14.19 5.43
CA LYS A 35 -0.78 13.48 6.05
C LYS A 35 -1.23 12.28 5.21
N TYR A 36 -1.19 12.39 3.88
CA TYR A 36 -1.59 11.32 2.99
C TYR A 36 -0.54 10.21 2.97
N PHE A 37 0.75 10.55 2.93
CA PHE A 37 1.84 9.57 3.08
C PHE A 37 1.70 8.78 4.39
N ARG A 38 1.49 9.47 5.53
CA ARG A 38 1.28 8.81 6.84
C ARG A 38 0.08 7.89 6.85
N ARG A 39 -1.03 8.29 6.23
CA ARG A 39 -2.22 7.42 6.08
C ARG A 39 -1.90 6.17 5.28
N ALA A 40 -1.20 6.31 4.14
CA ALA A 40 -0.76 5.17 3.35
C ALA A 40 0.13 4.23 4.17
N TYR A 41 1.12 4.76 4.89
CA TYR A 41 2.02 3.98 5.72
C TYR A 41 1.27 3.18 6.80
N ARG A 42 0.35 3.82 7.54
CA ARG A 42 -0.48 3.16 8.56
C ARG A 42 -1.33 2.03 7.99
N LEU A 43 -1.85 2.16 6.76
CA LEU A 43 -2.61 1.09 6.11
C LEU A 43 -1.73 -0.12 5.76
N VAL A 44 -0.48 0.12 5.39
CA VAL A 44 0.50 -0.94 5.12
C VAL A 44 0.89 -1.63 6.43
N GLU A 45 1.16 -0.88 7.50
CA GLU A 45 1.41 -1.45 8.84
C GLU A 45 0.22 -2.26 9.36
N TYR A 46 -1.00 -1.74 9.19
CA TYR A 46 -2.22 -2.46 9.52
C TYR A 46 -2.32 -3.78 8.76
N SER A 47 -2.00 -3.78 7.46
CA SER A 47 -1.98 -4.99 6.64
C SER A 47 -0.91 -5.99 7.10
N ALA A 48 0.25 -5.52 7.55
CA ALA A 48 1.31 -6.36 8.12
C ALA A 48 0.89 -6.98 9.48
N SER A 49 0.10 -6.26 10.28
CA SER A 49 -0.40 -6.74 11.58
C SER A 49 -1.45 -7.86 11.46
N LYS A 50 -1.93 -8.14 10.24
CA LYS A 50 -2.97 -9.12 9.92
C LYS A 50 -2.40 -10.17 8.96
N PRO A 51 -1.93 -11.34 9.44
CA PRO A 51 -1.32 -12.36 8.57
C PRO A 51 -2.19 -12.73 7.36
N ARG A 52 -3.50 -12.88 7.58
CA ARG A 52 -4.46 -13.17 6.50
C ARG A 52 -4.51 -12.09 5.40
N TYR A 53 -4.10 -10.86 5.66
CA TYR A 53 -4.08 -9.80 4.65
C TYR A 53 -2.77 -9.84 3.87
N SER A 54 -1.63 -9.83 4.58
CA SER A 54 -0.31 -9.92 3.95
C SER A 54 -0.15 -11.16 3.07
N ASP A 55 -0.65 -12.31 3.52
CA ASP A 55 -0.58 -13.58 2.79
C ASP A 55 -1.39 -13.54 1.48
N ASN A 56 -2.41 -12.67 1.42
CA ASN A 56 -3.25 -12.49 0.24
C ASN A 56 -2.78 -11.35 -0.68
N MET A 57 -1.70 -10.65 -0.32
CA MET A 57 -1.08 -9.59 -1.11
C MET A 57 0.27 -10.07 -1.68
N HIS A 58 0.28 -10.75 -2.82
CA HIS A 58 1.52 -11.19 -3.46
C HIS A 58 2.46 -10.01 -3.76
N GLY A 59 3.67 -10.01 -3.18
CA GLY A 59 4.61 -8.89 -3.26
C GLY A 59 4.49 -7.87 -2.11
N PHE A 60 3.70 -8.16 -1.08
CA PHE A 60 3.51 -7.28 0.07
C PHE A 60 4.81 -6.95 0.81
N ARG A 61 5.72 -7.91 0.96
CA ARG A 61 6.99 -7.70 1.67
C ARG A 61 7.78 -6.53 1.05
N ASP A 62 7.82 -6.45 -0.27
CA ASP A 62 8.52 -5.37 -0.96
C ASP A 62 7.79 -4.04 -0.81
N LEU A 63 6.44 -4.04 -0.91
CA LEU A 63 5.62 -2.87 -0.64
C LEU A 63 5.89 -2.33 0.77
N PHE A 64 5.86 -3.20 1.77
CA PHE A 64 6.11 -2.85 3.17
C PHE A 64 7.50 -2.30 3.38
N ASN A 65 8.53 -2.98 2.87
CA ASN A 65 9.91 -2.54 3.03
C ASN A 65 10.16 -1.17 2.37
N ASN A 66 9.59 -0.90 1.20
CA ASN A 66 9.72 0.40 0.54
C ASN A 66 9.04 1.50 1.34
N MET A 67 7.81 1.25 1.79
CA MET A 67 7.05 2.19 2.61
C MET A 67 7.75 2.47 3.94
N LYS A 68 8.30 1.44 4.58
CA LYS A 68 9.08 1.55 5.83
C LYS A 68 10.34 2.38 5.62
N LYS A 69 11.14 2.11 4.59
CA LYS A 69 12.35 2.90 4.28
C LYS A 69 12.02 4.37 4.02
N MET A 70 10.96 4.65 3.26
CA MET A 70 10.53 6.03 3.02
C MET A 70 10.07 6.71 4.32
N HIS A 71 9.34 6.00 5.19
CA HIS A 71 8.92 6.53 6.47
C HIS A 71 10.11 6.80 7.41
N GLU A 72 11.06 5.87 7.53
CA GLU A 72 12.28 6.03 8.33
C GLU A 72 13.13 7.20 7.83
N MET A 73 13.24 7.38 6.51
CA MET A 73 13.89 8.55 5.92
C MET A 73 13.19 9.84 6.35
N LEU A 74 11.86 9.91 6.23
CA LEU A 74 11.07 11.08 6.62
C LEU A 74 11.20 11.42 8.10
N GLU A 75 11.12 10.42 8.97
CA GLU A 75 11.33 10.57 10.42
C GLU A 75 12.74 11.09 10.72
N SER A 76 13.78 10.53 10.07
CA SER A 76 15.17 10.98 10.27
C SER A 76 15.42 12.43 9.87
N ARG A 77 14.57 12.97 8.97
CA ARG A 77 14.62 14.36 8.49
C ARG A 77 13.57 15.26 9.15
N ASN A 78 12.92 14.81 10.21
CA ASN A 78 11.84 15.54 10.88
C ASN A 78 10.76 16.05 9.90
N TRP A 79 10.45 15.25 8.88
CA TRP A 79 9.47 15.56 7.83
C TRP A 79 9.79 16.84 7.04
N ARG A 80 11.07 17.24 6.99
CA ARG A 80 11.56 18.39 6.22
C ARG A 80 12.65 17.93 5.27
N LEU A 81 12.29 17.83 4.01
CA LEU A 81 13.20 17.40 2.94
C LEU A 81 13.70 18.61 2.15
N THR A 82 14.91 18.51 1.62
CA THR A 82 15.34 19.38 0.53
C THR A 82 14.56 19.05 -0.74
N GLU A 83 14.58 19.94 -1.73
CA GLU A 83 13.93 19.70 -3.03
C GLU A 83 14.47 18.42 -3.72
N GLU A 84 15.79 18.19 -3.64
CA GLU A 84 16.42 16.98 -4.18
C GLU A 84 15.93 15.71 -3.46
N GLU A 85 15.80 15.76 -2.13
CA GLU A 85 15.31 14.64 -1.34
C GLU A 85 13.84 14.37 -1.59
N TYR A 86 13.04 15.43 -1.75
CA TYR A 86 11.63 15.32 -2.11
C TYR A 86 11.44 14.73 -3.51
N SER A 87 12.27 15.13 -4.47
CA SER A 87 12.27 14.54 -5.82
C SER A 87 12.55 13.03 -5.77
N LYS A 88 13.59 12.61 -5.05
CA LYS A 88 13.90 11.18 -4.82
C LYS A 88 12.78 10.45 -4.09
N LEU A 89 12.16 11.06 -3.08
CA LEU A 89 11.00 10.49 -2.39
C LEU A 89 9.83 10.30 -3.37
N SER A 90 9.56 11.27 -4.24
CA SER A 90 8.48 11.23 -5.22
C SER A 90 8.65 10.10 -6.23
N GLU A 91 9.88 9.84 -6.68
CA GLU A 91 10.22 8.66 -7.50
C GLU A 91 9.93 7.35 -6.75
N GLN A 92 10.35 7.25 -5.49
CA GLN A 92 10.10 6.06 -4.66
C GLN A 92 8.61 5.85 -4.38
N VAL A 93 7.85 6.92 -4.16
CA VAL A 93 6.39 6.85 -4.01
C VAL A 93 5.74 6.38 -5.30
N THR A 94 6.18 6.89 -6.45
CA THR A 94 5.68 6.47 -7.78
C THR A 94 5.94 4.99 -8.01
N TYR A 95 7.15 4.51 -7.73
CA TYR A 95 7.48 3.09 -7.79
C TYR A 95 6.58 2.26 -6.85
N THR A 96 6.36 2.75 -5.64
CA THR A 96 5.53 2.08 -4.63
C THR A 96 4.05 2.00 -5.07
N ILE A 97 3.53 3.03 -5.73
CA ILE A 97 2.20 3.03 -6.36
C ILE A 97 2.11 1.93 -7.42
N VAL A 98 3.13 1.75 -8.26
CA VAL A 98 3.15 0.66 -9.26
C VAL A 98 3.09 -0.70 -8.57
N ARG A 99 3.89 -0.93 -7.52
CA ARG A 99 3.85 -2.19 -6.74
C ARG A 99 2.48 -2.46 -6.13
N ALA A 100 1.86 -1.45 -5.53
CA ALA A 100 0.51 -1.57 -4.99
C ALA A 100 -0.53 -1.88 -6.07
N ASN A 101 -0.41 -1.29 -7.27
CA ASN A 101 -1.32 -1.61 -8.39
C ASN A 101 -1.19 -3.06 -8.86
N LEU A 102 0.02 -3.62 -8.90
CA LEU A 102 0.24 -5.04 -9.24
C LEU A 102 -0.45 -5.95 -8.22
N ILE A 103 -0.32 -5.65 -6.92
CA ILE A 103 -1.04 -6.37 -5.85
C ILE A 103 -2.55 -6.29 -6.06
N ALA A 104 -3.10 -5.08 -6.22
CA ALA A 104 -4.54 -4.88 -6.40
C ALA A 104 -5.07 -5.65 -7.62
N THR A 105 -4.30 -5.68 -8.70
CA THR A 105 -4.65 -6.41 -9.92
C THR A 105 -4.69 -7.91 -9.69
N GLY A 106 -3.68 -8.49 -9.02
CA GLY A 106 -3.64 -9.91 -8.65
C GLY A 106 -4.83 -10.32 -7.76
N VAL A 107 -5.15 -9.49 -6.75
CA VAL A 107 -6.30 -9.72 -5.86
C VAL A 107 -7.61 -9.66 -6.64
N ASN A 108 -7.76 -8.71 -7.56
CA ASN A 108 -8.95 -8.61 -8.42
C ASN A 108 -9.13 -9.84 -9.32
N PHE A 109 -8.05 -10.37 -9.90
CA PHE A 109 -8.12 -11.61 -10.66
C PHE A 109 -8.62 -12.79 -9.80
N ARG A 110 -8.10 -12.92 -8.58
CA ARG A 110 -8.58 -13.94 -7.63
C ARG A 110 -10.07 -13.74 -7.31
N LEU A 111 -10.50 -12.51 -7.00
CA LEU A 111 -11.92 -12.18 -6.74
C LEU A 111 -12.85 -12.53 -7.90
N LYS A 112 -12.42 -12.33 -9.15
CA LYS A 112 -13.19 -12.69 -10.34
C LYS A 112 -13.36 -14.20 -10.49
N ARG A 113 -12.37 -15.00 -10.12
CA ARG A 113 -12.45 -16.47 -10.13
C ARG A 113 -13.48 -17.05 -9.15
N PHE A 114 -13.84 -16.32 -8.08
CA PHE A 114 -14.93 -16.71 -7.18
C PHE A 114 -16.34 -16.45 -7.74
N LYS A 115 -16.45 -15.76 -8.89
CA LYS A 115 -17.71 -15.52 -9.59
C LYS A 115 -17.94 -16.50 -10.75
N ALA A 116 -16.88 -17.17 -11.21
CA ALA A 116 -16.92 -18.22 -12.21
C ALA A 116 -17.16 -19.57 -11.53
#